data_AF-A0A948FAB6-F1
#
_entry.id   AF-A0A948FAB6-F1
#
_cell.length_a   1.000
_cell.length_b   1.000
_cell.length_c   1.000
_cell.angle_alpha   90.00
_cell.angle_beta   90.00
_cell.angle_gamma   90.00
#
_symmetry.space_group_name_H-M   'P 1'
#
loop_
_entity.id
_entity.type
_entity.pdbx_description
1 polymer ?
#
loop_
_entity_poly.entity_id
_entity_poly.type
_entity_poly.pdbx_seq_one_letter_code
_entity_poly.pdbx_strand_id
1 'polypeptide(L)'
;MTSEAFEKRLEFLAAEVDTLKKKVEDLSIRFSQGGSADVDPASRQLETYPPPIELDTDELWSKVGKSSLLPRIATICFVLVVALVLRTLTDSGMIGKQLGSFLGMGYAAVLLAVGWRELARQSRLAMVFPVCGAVLMYVIVVETHARFESVSSLSVYLILFVVLMALSLTSRRFKLSGLNCLALIGTSCVAIVIDFPRPNFAQLILLLLATNVVAYVSSRRLIGCWWSRWVLFAFTAAVWTLWTFKLRFALRQGGEISSFLSISWFIPIMMVFVVTYTVMAVRNAVADEKWNVFDLVIPSLVGFCVYPLLRVVIVTWFDNVYWLGIAGVFMASFYFATAAWLFKNNKTGGPAVCGFTFAGAVFLAMAFPDAVGSILLAIPVWSAVALGLALLSGVCEIGGIRLASYLLQGLACLAAVFSGILVADTPSFMVGSSVAVVITLLAGYQYRWCRQHPLSCSIGFFAMVDPDDRSGIVLFLSCLLNGFLLLQMVSYHIMAPFVSDISNMMIGSQSVLINIGAMGLMFFALSERNNEILGVAVLVFIIGALKVFFYDLFRSSGIPLVMSVFSFGAAAAVCSIALNRWQQDGKSDLLETDG
;
A
#
# COMPACT_ATOMS: atom_id res chain seq x y z
N MET A 1 -33.36 16.61 -39.49
CA MET A 1 -32.16 17.48 -39.64
C MET A 1 -32.32 18.22 -40.96
N THR A 2 -32.37 19.54 -40.92
CA THR A 2 -32.68 20.40 -42.06
C THR A 2 -31.48 20.54 -43.00
N SER A 3 -31.72 20.73 -44.30
CA SER A 3 -30.69 20.90 -45.35
C SER A 3 -29.66 21.97 -44.99
N GLU A 4 -30.11 23.02 -44.31
CA GLU A 4 -29.29 24.13 -43.79
C GLU A 4 -28.18 23.69 -42.81
N ALA A 5 -28.43 22.65 -42.01
CA ALA A 5 -27.45 22.13 -41.07
C ALA A 5 -26.34 21.31 -41.74
N PHE A 6 -26.64 20.73 -42.92
CA PHE A 6 -25.65 20.03 -43.75
C PHE A 6 -24.77 21.02 -44.50
N GLU A 7 -25.37 22.10 -45.03
CA GLU A 7 -24.65 23.14 -45.76
C GLU A 7 -23.67 23.89 -44.87
N LYS A 8 -24.07 24.25 -43.64
CA LYS A 8 -23.16 24.82 -42.64
C LYS A 8 -22.02 23.89 -42.23
N ARG A 9 -22.26 22.57 -42.20
CA ARG A 9 -21.20 21.58 -41.94
C ARG A 9 -20.24 21.44 -43.11
N LEU A 10 -20.73 21.52 -44.35
CA LEU A 10 -19.91 21.50 -45.55
C LEU A 10 -19.03 22.75 -45.65
N GLU A 11 -19.58 23.93 -45.37
CA GLU A 11 -18.81 25.17 -45.31
C GLU A 11 -17.74 25.14 -44.22
N PHE A 12 -18.07 24.61 -43.04
CA PHE A 12 -17.12 24.45 -41.94
C PHE A 12 -15.98 23.49 -42.32
N LEU A 13 -16.30 22.32 -42.89
CA LEU A 13 -15.27 21.38 -43.36
C LEU A 13 -14.41 21.96 -44.48
N ALA A 14 -15.00 22.71 -45.41
CA ALA A 14 -14.25 23.35 -46.49
C ALA A 14 -13.26 24.40 -45.95
N ALA A 15 -13.67 25.19 -44.94
CA ALA A 15 -12.80 26.15 -44.27
C ALA A 15 -11.66 25.47 -43.48
N GLU A 16 -11.94 24.33 -42.86
CA GLU A 16 -10.95 23.54 -42.11
C GLU A 16 -9.91 22.90 -43.04
N VAL A 17 -10.33 22.40 -44.21
CA VAL A 17 -9.42 21.88 -45.24
C VAL A 17 -8.53 22.99 -45.81
N ASP A 18 -9.07 24.19 -46.05
CA ASP A 18 -8.27 25.31 -46.57
C ASP A 18 -7.23 25.82 -45.55
N THR A 19 -7.58 25.83 -44.26
CA THR A 19 -6.63 26.18 -43.19
C THR A 19 -5.54 25.12 -43.00
N LEU A 20 -5.88 23.84 -43.14
CA LEU A 20 -4.89 22.74 -43.13
C LEU A 20 -3.95 22.84 -44.34
N LYS A 21 -4.48 23.13 -45.53
CA LYS A 21 -3.68 23.28 -46.75
C LYS A 21 -2.66 24.42 -46.62
N LYS A 22 -3.07 25.58 -46.09
CA LYS A 22 -2.17 26.72 -45.80
C LYS A 22 -1.09 26.38 -44.77
N LYS A 23 -1.42 25.60 -43.73
CA LYS A 23 -0.44 25.17 -42.73
C LYS A 23 0.59 24.21 -43.30
N VAL A 24 0.18 23.30 -44.20
CA VAL A 24 1.10 22.39 -44.89
C VAL A 24 2.02 23.16 -45.84
N GLU A 25 1.47 24.16 -46.54
CA GLU A 25 2.26 25.02 -47.43
C GLU A 25 3.29 25.85 -46.66
N ASP A 26 2.90 26.47 -45.53
CA ASP A 26 3.81 27.21 -44.63
C ASP A 26 4.90 26.29 -44.02
N LEU A 27 4.55 25.05 -43.66
CA LEU A 27 5.51 24.05 -43.20
C LEU A 27 6.49 23.62 -44.31
N SER A 28 6.01 23.45 -45.55
CA SER A 28 6.88 23.10 -46.68
C SER A 28 7.83 24.24 -47.06
N ILE A 29 7.38 25.49 -46.92
CA ILE A 29 8.20 26.68 -47.13
C ILE A 29 9.27 26.77 -46.03
N ARG A 30 8.92 26.52 -44.76
CA ARG A 30 9.89 26.46 -43.66
C ARG A 30 10.91 25.33 -43.82
N PHE A 31 10.49 24.19 -44.35
CA PHE A 31 11.38 23.05 -44.60
C PHE A 31 12.32 23.30 -45.78
N SER A 32 11.86 23.99 -46.83
CA SER A 32 12.69 24.36 -47.97
C SER A 32 13.63 25.54 -47.69
N GLN A 33 13.27 26.43 -46.77
CA GLN A 33 14.11 27.54 -46.32
C GLN A 33 15.08 27.19 -45.18
N GLY A 34 14.93 26.02 -44.55
CA GLY A 34 15.76 25.54 -43.43
C GLY A 34 16.97 24.69 -43.81
N GLY A 35 17.44 24.78 -45.06
CA GLY A 35 18.68 24.16 -45.50
C GLY A 35 19.88 25.07 -45.23
N SER A 36 20.75 24.67 -44.31
CA SER A 36 22.08 25.22 -43.98
C SER A 36 22.15 26.48 -43.10
N ALA A 37 22.22 26.28 -41.78
CA ALA A 37 23.14 27.03 -40.91
C ALA A 37 23.40 26.25 -39.60
N ASP A 38 24.68 26.07 -39.34
CA ASP A 38 25.41 25.51 -38.22
C ASP A 38 24.99 26.03 -36.82
N VAL A 39 24.68 25.15 -35.84
CA VAL A 39 24.72 25.44 -34.38
C VAL A 39 24.90 24.16 -33.52
N ASP A 40 26.03 24.13 -32.81
CA ASP A 40 26.43 23.56 -31.51
C ASP A 40 25.53 22.55 -30.71
N PRO A 41 26.11 21.50 -30.08
CA PRO A 41 25.40 20.50 -29.30
C PRO A 41 25.42 20.84 -27.80
N ALA A 42 24.69 21.86 -27.37
CA ALA A 42 24.59 22.16 -25.95
C ALA A 42 23.30 22.91 -25.59
N SER A 43 22.15 22.28 -25.80
CA SER A 43 20.93 22.52 -25.00
C SER A 43 19.76 21.71 -25.55
N ARG A 44 18.81 21.39 -24.65
CA ARG A 44 17.53 20.70 -24.89
C ARG A 44 17.59 19.16 -24.78
N GLN A 45 17.75 18.70 -23.54
CA GLN A 45 16.81 17.72 -23.02
C GLN A 45 15.42 18.37 -22.99
N LEU A 46 14.69 18.26 -24.10
CA LEU A 46 13.25 18.45 -24.17
C LEU A 46 12.63 17.08 -24.38
N GLU A 47 11.64 16.79 -23.55
CA GLU A 47 10.87 15.56 -23.47
C GLU A 47 10.63 14.95 -24.85
N THR A 48 11.17 13.75 -25.07
CA THR A 48 10.81 12.93 -26.22
C THR A 48 9.39 12.40 -25.99
N TYR A 49 8.39 13.15 -26.42
CA TYR A 49 7.07 12.58 -26.69
C TYR A 49 7.26 11.47 -27.74
N PRO A 50 6.69 10.27 -27.55
CA PRO A 50 6.70 9.27 -28.62
C PRO A 50 5.92 9.82 -29.83
N PRO A 51 6.35 9.53 -31.06
CA PRO A 51 5.65 9.99 -32.26
C PRO A 51 4.20 9.49 -32.26
N PRO A 52 3.27 10.20 -32.95
CA PRO A 52 1.92 9.71 -33.12
C PRO A 52 1.97 8.37 -33.85
N ILE A 53 1.30 7.37 -33.28
CA ILE A 53 1.14 6.06 -33.91
C ILE A 53 0.18 6.25 -35.09
N GLU A 54 0.71 6.56 -36.28
CA GLU A 54 0.03 6.23 -37.52
C GLU A 54 0.03 4.70 -37.63
N LEU A 55 -1.13 4.08 -37.38
CA LEU A 55 -1.34 2.66 -37.61
C LEU A 55 -1.32 2.41 -39.13
N ASP A 56 -0.14 2.20 -39.67
CA ASP A 56 0.04 1.68 -41.03
C ASP A 56 -0.43 0.22 -41.04
N THR A 57 -1.63 -0.01 -41.59
CA THR A 57 -2.24 -1.33 -41.68
C THR A 57 -1.38 -2.30 -42.49
N ASP A 58 -0.61 -1.83 -43.47
CA ASP A 58 0.23 -2.68 -44.32
C ASP A 58 1.54 -3.08 -43.61
N GLU A 59 2.03 -2.27 -42.68
CA GLU A 59 3.13 -2.64 -41.78
C GLU A 59 2.69 -3.67 -40.74
N LEU A 60 1.43 -3.59 -40.28
CA LEU A 60 0.80 -4.59 -39.40
C LEU A 60 0.58 -5.92 -40.12
N TRP A 61 0.04 -5.93 -41.34
CA TRP A 61 -0.17 -7.16 -42.13
C TRP A 61 1.15 -7.80 -42.57
N SER A 62 2.17 -7.02 -42.92
CA SER A 62 3.50 -7.55 -43.24
C SER A 62 4.26 -8.06 -42.02
N LYS A 63 4.08 -7.45 -40.83
CA LYS A 63 4.54 -8.00 -39.55
C LYS A 63 3.75 -9.24 -39.14
N VAL A 64 2.46 -9.35 -39.43
CA VAL A 64 1.64 -10.56 -39.18
C VAL A 64 2.02 -11.70 -40.15
N GLY A 65 2.37 -11.38 -41.40
CA GLY A 65 2.83 -12.35 -42.41
C GLY A 65 4.29 -12.80 -42.23
N LYS A 66 5.17 -11.95 -41.68
CA LYS A 66 6.59 -12.30 -41.38
C LYS A 66 6.82 -12.77 -39.94
N SER A 67 5.92 -12.47 -39.00
CA SER A 67 6.04 -12.97 -37.62
C SER A 67 5.48 -14.37 -37.49
N SER A 68 6.08 -15.13 -36.58
CA SER A 68 5.81 -16.53 -36.23
C SER A 68 4.37 -16.87 -35.79
N LEU A 69 3.36 -16.06 -36.09
CA LEU A 69 1.99 -16.19 -35.57
C LEU A 69 1.16 -17.24 -36.30
N LEU A 70 1.19 -17.28 -37.64
CA LEU A 70 0.37 -18.24 -38.41
C LEU A 70 0.68 -19.71 -38.06
N PRO A 71 1.95 -20.15 -37.99
CA PRO A 71 2.28 -21.53 -37.59
C PRO A 71 1.93 -21.85 -36.13
N ARG A 72 1.97 -20.85 -35.24
CA ARG A 72 1.56 -21.00 -33.83
C ARG A 72 0.05 -21.20 -33.72
N ILE A 73 -0.74 -20.44 -34.47
CA ILE A 73 -2.20 -20.59 -34.48
C ILE A 73 -2.59 -21.96 -35.06
N ALA A 74 -1.98 -22.36 -36.17
CA ALA A 74 -2.26 -23.68 -36.78
C ALA A 74 -1.93 -24.85 -35.83
N THR A 75 -0.81 -24.76 -35.10
CA THR A 75 -0.43 -25.78 -34.11
C THR A 75 -1.35 -25.79 -32.89
N ILE A 76 -1.79 -24.62 -32.40
CA ILE A 76 -2.81 -24.53 -31.33
C ILE A 76 -4.09 -25.24 -31.78
N CYS A 77 -4.59 -24.94 -32.99
CA CYS A 77 -5.80 -25.57 -33.51
C CYS A 77 -5.67 -27.10 -33.60
N PHE A 78 -4.54 -27.61 -34.12
CA PHE A 78 -4.33 -29.06 -34.24
C PHE A 78 -4.26 -29.75 -32.87
N VAL A 79 -3.57 -29.16 -31.90
CA VAL A 79 -3.49 -29.66 -30.53
C VAL A 79 -4.87 -29.69 -29.85
N LEU A 80 -5.70 -28.69 -30.14
CA LEU A 80 -7.03 -28.53 -29.56
C LEU A 80 -8.05 -29.51 -30.17
N VAL A 81 -7.93 -29.86 -31.45
CA VAL A 81 -8.77 -30.90 -32.10
C VAL A 81 -8.66 -32.23 -31.37
N VAL A 82 -7.45 -32.67 -31.00
CA VAL A 82 -7.26 -33.93 -30.26
C VAL A 82 -7.98 -33.89 -28.90
N ALA A 83 -7.89 -32.77 -28.17
CA ALA A 83 -8.61 -32.59 -26.91
C ALA A 83 -10.13 -32.59 -27.11
N LEU A 84 -10.61 -32.02 -28.22
CA LEU A 84 -12.04 -31.97 -28.56
C LEU A 84 -12.58 -33.36 -28.93
N VAL A 85 -11.80 -34.18 -29.64
CA VAL A 85 -12.15 -35.59 -29.92
C VAL A 85 -12.22 -36.42 -28.62
N LEU A 86 -11.27 -36.26 -27.71
CA LEU A 86 -11.30 -36.90 -26.39
C LEU A 86 -12.55 -36.49 -25.59
N ARG A 87 -12.92 -35.21 -25.66
CA ARG A 87 -14.14 -34.68 -25.03
C ARG A 87 -15.40 -35.31 -25.64
N THR A 88 -15.52 -35.32 -26.97
CA THR A 88 -16.72 -35.89 -27.64
C THR A 88 -16.88 -37.38 -27.40
N LEU A 89 -15.78 -38.15 -27.33
CA LEU A 89 -15.81 -39.57 -26.98
C LEU A 89 -16.24 -39.82 -25.52
N THR A 90 -15.94 -38.88 -24.62
CA THR A 90 -16.36 -38.94 -23.21
C THR A 90 -17.84 -38.54 -23.08
N ASP A 91 -18.26 -37.50 -23.80
CA ASP A 91 -19.64 -37.01 -23.81
C ASP A 91 -20.60 -38.01 -24.48
N SER A 92 -20.15 -38.77 -25.47
CA SER A 92 -20.95 -39.82 -26.13
C SER A 92 -21.14 -41.09 -25.29
N GLY A 93 -20.49 -41.18 -24.13
CA GLY A 93 -20.55 -42.34 -23.24
C GLY A 93 -19.78 -43.57 -23.72
N MET A 94 -19.06 -43.47 -24.85
CA MET A 94 -18.19 -44.55 -25.35
C MET A 94 -17.01 -44.81 -24.41
N ILE A 95 -16.50 -43.76 -23.78
CA ILE A 95 -15.46 -43.83 -22.75
C ILE A 95 -16.08 -43.37 -21.43
N GLY A 96 -15.93 -44.19 -20.38
CA GLY A 96 -16.41 -43.83 -19.04
C GLY A 96 -15.81 -42.50 -18.56
N LYS A 97 -16.61 -41.67 -17.88
CA LYS A 97 -16.22 -40.30 -17.46
C LYS A 97 -14.90 -40.25 -16.68
N GLN A 98 -14.63 -41.23 -15.81
CA GLN A 98 -13.36 -41.35 -15.09
C GLN A 98 -12.18 -41.62 -16.05
N LEU A 99 -12.33 -42.56 -16.99
CA LEU A 99 -11.29 -42.92 -17.93
C LEU A 99 -10.98 -41.78 -18.91
N GLY A 100 -12.02 -41.08 -19.39
CA GLY A 100 -11.88 -39.89 -20.25
C GLY A 100 -11.14 -38.76 -19.55
N SER A 101 -11.41 -38.55 -18.26
CA SER A 101 -10.71 -37.57 -17.41
C SER A 101 -9.22 -37.88 -17.26
N PHE A 102 -8.87 -39.14 -16.98
CA PHE A 102 -7.48 -39.58 -16.88
C PHE A 102 -6.74 -39.50 -18.22
N LEU A 103 -7.40 -39.85 -19.33
CA LEU A 103 -6.84 -39.72 -20.67
C LEU A 103 -6.56 -38.25 -21.04
N GLY A 104 -7.50 -37.34 -20.71
CA GLY A 104 -7.32 -35.91 -20.91
C GLY A 104 -6.15 -35.33 -20.11
N MET A 105 -6.05 -35.67 -18.81
CA MET A 105 -4.91 -35.27 -17.97
C MET A 105 -3.60 -35.86 -18.48
N GLY A 106 -3.61 -37.12 -18.94
CA GLY A 106 -2.46 -37.77 -19.55
C GLY A 106 -2.00 -37.06 -20.81
N TYR A 107 -2.92 -36.67 -21.69
CA TYR A 107 -2.62 -35.89 -22.89
C TYR A 107 -1.99 -34.53 -22.56
N ALA A 108 -2.56 -33.81 -21.59
CA ALA A 108 -1.98 -32.54 -21.13
C ALA A 108 -0.57 -32.72 -20.54
N ALA A 109 -0.33 -33.79 -19.77
CA ALA A 109 1.00 -34.10 -19.23
C ALA A 109 2.02 -34.42 -20.34
N VAL A 110 1.61 -35.13 -21.39
CA VAL A 110 2.46 -35.40 -22.57
C VAL A 110 2.82 -34.08 -23.27
N LEU A 111 1.88 -33.16 -23.45
CA LEU A 111 2.16 -31.84 -24.03
C LEU A 111 3.18 -31.03 -23.21
N LEU A 112 3.10 -31.09 -21.88
CA LEU A 112 4.09 -30.46 -21.00
C LEU A 112 5.49 -31.09 -21.17
N ALA A 113 5.57 -32.43 -21.26
CA ALA A 113 6.83 -33.15 -21.45
C ALA A 113 7.46 -32.91 -22.84
N VAL A 114 6.64 -32.91 -23.90
CA VAL A 114 7.07 -32.56 -25.26
C VAL A 114 7.53 -31.10 -25.31
N GLY A 115 6.79 -30.20 -24.66
CA GLY A 115 7.18 -28.80 -24.50
C GLY A 115 8.54 -28.61 -23.86
N TRP A 116 8.85 -29.36 -22.79
CA TRP A 116 10.19 -29.35 -22.18
C TRP A 116 11.29 -29.77 -23.16
N ARG A 117 11.07 -30.85 -23.91
CA ARG A 117 12.03 -31.38 -24.89
C ARG A 117 12.27 -30.40 -26.04
N GLU A 118 11.21 -29.78 -26.54
CA GLU A 118 11.31 -28.80 -27.63
C GLU A 118 11.93 -27.47 -27.17
N LEU A 119 11.69 -27.07 -25.92
CA LEU A 119 12.40 -25.95 -25.29
C LEU A 119 13.90 -26.22 -25.17
N ALA A 120 14.30 -27.46 -24.87
CA ALA A 120 15.71 -27.86 -24.86
C ALA A 120 16.37 -27.79 -26.26
N ARG A 121 15.58 -27.91 -27.33
CA ARG A 121 16.04 -27.83 -28.72
C ARG A 121 15.98 -26.43 -29.33
N GLN A 122 15.56 -25.41 -28.56
CA GLN A 122 15.42 -24.03 -28.99
C GLN A 122 14.53 -23.83 -30.24
N SER A 123 13.52 -24.70 -30.44
CA SER A 123 12.64 -24.60 -31.61
C SER A 123 11.69 -23.38 -31.51
N ARG A 124 11.35 -22.75 -32.65
CA ARG A 124 10.50 -21.53 -32.70
C ARG A 124 9.06 -21.74 -32.18
N LEU A 125 8.61 -23.00 -32.09
CA LEU A 125 7.28 -23.42 -31.63
C LEU A 125 7.27 -23.90 -30.17
N ALA A 126 8.42 -23.92 -29.49
CA ALA A 126 8.58 -24.58 -28.20
C ALA A 126 7.68 -24.04 -27.07
N MET A 127 7.21 -22.79 -27.15
CA MET A 127 6.34 -22.19 -26.12
C MET A 127 4.87 -22.58 -26.25
N VAL A 128 4.41 -23.03 -27.43
CA VAL A 128 2.99 -23.35 -27.65
C VAL A 128 2.59 -24.60 -26.87
N PHE A 129 3.39 -25.66 -26.93
CA PHE A 129 3.11 -26.93 -26.25
C PHE A 129 2.95 -26.82 -24.71
N PRO A 130 3.86 -26.17 -23.96
CA PRO A 130 3.72 -26.07 -22.51
C PRO A 130 2.58 -25.11 -22.10
N VAL A 131 2.29 -24.08 -22.89
CA VAL A 131 1.15 -23.16 -22.63
C VAL A 131 -0.18 -23.88 -22.86
N CYS A 132 -0.35 -24.56 -24.00
CA CYS A 132 -1.55 -25.35 -24.29
C CYS A 132 -1.73 -26.49 -23.29
N GLY A 133 -0.64 -27.20 -22.96
CA GLY A 133 -0.66 -28.26 -21.95
C GLY A 133 -1.10 -27.75 -20.58
N ALA A 134 -0.58 -26.61 -20.13
CA ALA A 134 -0.98 -26.00 -18.87
C ALA A 134 -2.46 -25.58 -18.85
N VAL A 135 -2.91 -24.86 -19.87
CA VAL A 135 -4.30 -24.39 -19.97
C VAL A 135 -5.28 -25.57 -20.04
N LEU A 136 -4.97 -26.60 -20.85
CA LEU A 136 -5.78 -27.81 -20.90
C LEU A 136 -5.83 -28.52 -19.56
N MET A 137 -4.67 -28.67 -18.88
CA MET A 137 -4.62 -29.29 -17.56
C MET A 137 -5.51 -28.55 -16.56
N TYR A 138 -5.46 -27.21 -16.53
CA TYR A 138 -6.30 -26.39 -15.67
C TYR A 138 -7.80 -26.56 -15.96
N VAL A 139 -8.20 -26.51 -17.23
CA VAL A 139 -9.61 -26.67 -17.62
C VAL A 139 -10.12 -28.06 -17.28
N ILE A 140 -9.35 -29.11 -17.59
CA ILE A 140 -9.72 -30.50 -17.31
C ILE A 140 -9.83 -30.71 -15.80
N VAL A 141 -8.88 -30.23 -15.01
CA VAL A 141 -8.93 -30.37 -13.54
C VAL A 141 -10.17 -29.70 -12.94
N VAL A 142 -10.55 -28.51 -13.41
CA VAL A 142 -11.79 -27.85 -12.97
C VAL A 142 -13.03 -28.66 -13.35
N GLU A 143 -13.12 -29.10 -14.61
CA GLU A 143 -14.30 -29.84 -15.09
C GLU A 143 -14.45 -31.19 -14.39
N THR A 144 -13.34 -31.91 -14.17
CA THR A 144 -13.34 -33.26 -13.57
C THR A 144 -13.73 -33.27 -12.10
N HIS A 145 -13.39 -32.21 -11.38
CA HIS A 145 -13.76 -32.02 -9.99
C HIS A 145 -15.16 -31.43 -9.85
N ALA A 146 -15.43 -30.27 -10.46
CA ALA A 146 -16.68 -29.53 -10.25
C ALA A 146 -17.90 -30.17 -10.94
N ARG A 147 -17.71 -30.88 -12.06
CA ARG A 147 -18.81 -31.42 -12.87
C ARG A 147 -18.97 -32.93 -12.74
N PHE A 148 -17.86 -33.66 -12.59
CA PHE A 148 -17.89 -35.13 -12.59
C PHE A 148 -17.68 -35.75 -11.21
N GLU A 149 -17.33 -34.97 -10.17
CA GLU A 149 -17.03 -35.43 -8.79
C GLU A 149 -16.13 -36.67 -8.75
N SER A 150 -15.31 -36.84 -9.79
CA SER A 150 -14.61 -38.09 -10.09
C SER A 150 -13.25 -38.19 -9.39
N VAL A 151 -12.75 -37.06 -8.89
CA VAL A 151 -11.42 -36.90 -8.28
C VAL A 151 -11.58 -36.22 -6.93
N SER A 152 -10.91 -36.74 -5.90
CA SER A 152 -10.93 -36.13 -4.56
C SER A 152 -10.29 -34.72 -4.58
N SER A 153 -10.78 -33.80 -3.73
CA SER A 153 -10.20 -32.45 -3.63
C SER A 153 -8.69 -32.49 -3.34
N LEU A 154 -8.24 -33.42 -2.47
CA LEU A 154 -6.82 -33.57 -2.16
C LEU A 154 -5.98 -33.90 -3.40
N SER A 155 -6.45 -34.82 -4.24
CA SER A 155 -5.75 -35.19 -5.48
C SER A 155 -5.67 -34.02 -6.45
N VAL A 156 -6.71 -33.20 -6.53
CA VAL A 156 -6.73 -31.99 -7.37
C VAL A 156 -5.68 -30.98 -6.93
N TYR A 157 -5.60 -30.66 -5.63
CA TYR A 157 -4.57 -29.75 -5.10
C TYR A 157 -3.14 -30.29 -5.35
N LEU A 158 -2.93 -31.60 -5.24
CA LEU A 158 -1.65 -32.23 -5.56
C LEU A 158 -1.30 -32.12 -7.05
N ILE A 159 -2.26 -32.37 -7.94
CA ILE A 159 -2.07 -32.21 -9.39
C ILE A 159 -1.67 -30.78 -9.72
N LEU A 160 -2.38 -29.79 -9.18
CA LEU A 160 -2.07 -28.38 -9.36
C LEU A 160 -0.68 -28.02 -8.83
N PHE A 161 -0.28 -28.56 -7.68
CA PHE A 161 1.06 -28.36 -7.14
C PHE A 161 2.14 -28.96 -8.05
N VAL A 162 1.93 -30.16 -8.60
CA VAL A 162 2.88 -30.78 -9.55
C VAL A 162 3.00 -29.95 -10.82
N VAL A 163 1.88 -29.47 -11.39
CA VAL A 163 1.87 -28.62 -12.58
C VAL A 163 2.61 -27.30 -12.32
N LEU A 164 2.34 -26.66 -11.18
CA LEU A 164 3.05 -25.45 -10.73
C LEU A 164 4.56 -25.68 -10.68
N MET A 165 5.00 -26.76 -10.02
CA MET A 165 6.43 -27.07 -9.88
C MET A 165 7.07 -27.38 -11.24
N ALA A 166 6.42 -28.19 -12.08
CA ALA A 166 6.91 -28.54 -13.41
C ALA A 166 7.09 -27.30 -14.31
N LEU A 167 6.07 -26.44 -14.40
CA LEU A 167 6.13 -25.22 -15.20
C LEU A 167 7.15 -24.22 -14.66
N SER A 168 7.26 -24.09 -13.33
CA SER A 168 8.20 -23.18 -12.70
C SER A 168 9.65 -23.63 -12.88
N LEU A 169 9.92 -24.94 -12.80
CA LEU A 169 11.24 -25.50 -13.11
C LEU A 169 11.60 -25.29 -14.58
N THR A 170 10.64 -25.50 -15.48
CA THR A 170 10.81 -25.25 -16.93
C THR A 170 11.17 -23.79 -17.17
N SER A 171 10.37 -22.88 -16.60
CA SER A 171 10.58 -21.45 -16.73
C SER A 171 11.94 -21.01 -16.21
N ARG A 172 12.38 -21.54 -15.06
CA ARG A 172 13.70 -21.22 -14.49
C ARG A 172 14.85 -21.71 -15.35
N ARG A 173 14.75 -22.92 -15.92
CA ARG A 173 15.82 -23.48 -16.75
C ARG A 173 16.00 -22.71 -18.05
N PHE A 174 14.89 -22.27 -18.67
CA PHE A 174 14.89 -21.61 -19.97
C PHE A 174 14.76 -20.07 -19.90
N LYS A 175 14.73 -19.48 -18.69
CA LYS A 175 14.59 -18.04 -18.44
C LYS A 175 13.32 -17.41 -19.05
N LEU A 176 12.19 -18.13 -19.02
CA LEU A 176 10.93 -17.72 -19.64
C LEU A 176 9.92 -17.18 -18.62
N SER A 177 9.89 -15.86 -18.40
CA SER A 177 9.02 -15.20 -17.42
C SER A 177 7.52 -15.48 -17.62
N GLY A 178 7.05 -15.44 -18.88
CA GLY A 178 5.64 -15.66 -19.21
C GLY A 178 5.08 -17.01 -18.75
N LEU A 179 5.88 -18.08 -18.85
CA LEU A 179 5.47 -19.42 -18.42
C LEU A 179 5.32 -19.52 -16.89
N ASN A 180 6.17 -18.83 -16.13
CA ASN A 180 6.05 -18.76 -14.67
C ASN A 180 4.84 -17.92 -14.24
N CYS A 181 4.52 -16.83 -14.94
CA CYS A 181 3.28 -16.08 -14.70
C CYS A 181 2.04 -16.97 -14.95
N LEU A 182 2.01 -17.71 -16.05
CA LEU A 182 0.92 -18.66 -16.34
C LEU A 182 0.80 -19.75 -15.27
N ALA A 183 1.93 -20.28 -14.80
CA ALA A 183 1.95 -21.27 -13.73
C ALA A 183 1.34 -20.71 -12.44
N LEU A 184 1.82 -19.54 -12.01
CA LEU A 184 1.43 -18.90 -10.76
C LEU A 184 -0.02 -18.43 -10.75
N ILE A 185 -0.42 -17.66 -11.76
CA ILE A 185 -1.78 -17.10 -11.87
C ILE A 185 -2.77 -18.21 -12.18
N GLY A 186 -2.45 -19.09 -13.15
CA GLY A 186 -3.32 -20.19 -13.54
C GLY A 186 -3.62 -21.13 -12.38
N THR A 187 -2.59 -21.56 -11.64
CA THR A 187 -2.77 -22.43 -10.46
C THR A 187 -3.61 -21.74 -9.38
N SER A 188 -3.35 -20.46 -9.12
CA SER A 188 -4.08 -19.72 -8.07
C SER A 188 -5.56 -19.50 -8.42
N CYS A 189 -5.86 -19.12 -9.68
CA CYS A 189 -7.24 -18.94 -10.14
C CYS A 189 -8.01 -20.26 -10.10
N VAL A 190 -7.41 -21.34 -10.60
CA VAL A 190 -8.05 -22.66 -10.64
C VAL A 190 -8.34 -23.16 -9.24
N ALA A 191 -7.38 -23.04 -8.32
CA ALA A 191 -7.55 -23.46 -6.93
C ALA A 191 -8.73 -22.76 -6.23
N ILE A 192 -8.97 -21.48 -6.53
CA ILE A 192 -10.10 -20.73 -5.97
C ILE A 192 -11.44 -21.20 -6.54
N VAL A 193 -11.49 -21.55 -7.83
CA VAL A 193 -12.73 -21.92 -8.54
C VAL A 193 -13.23 -23.31 -8.14
N ILE A 194 -12.31 -24.27 -7.95
CA ILE A 194 -12.62 -25.70 -7.80
C ILE A 194 -13.62 -25.99 -6.67
N ASP A 195 -13.40 -25.45 -5.47
CA ASP A 195 -14.25 -25.76 -4.33
C ASP A 195 -15.27 -24.62 -4.02
N PHE A 196 -15.49 -23.65 -4.91
CA PHE A 196 -16.52 -22.63 -4.69
C PHE A 196 -17.92 -23.25 -4.89
N PRO A 197 -18.89 -23.10 -3.94
CA PRO A 197 -18.95 -22.12 -2.85
C PRO A 197 -18.46 -22.59 -1.46
N ARG A 198 -18.03 -23.85 -1.30
CA ARG A 198 -17.57 -24.43 -0.02
C ARG A 198 -16.08 -24.82 -0.05
N PRO A 199 -15.15 -23.84 -0.13
CA PRO A 199 -13.73 -24.11 -0.25
C PRO A 199 -13.14 -24.82 0.97
N ASN A 200 -12.30 -25.83 0.71
CA ASN A 200 -11.42 -26.38 1.74
C ASN A 200 -10.24 -25.41 1.95
N PHE A 201 -10.44 -24.45 2.85
CA PHE A 201 -9.51 -23.34 3.04
C PHE A 201 -8.09 -23.77 3.44
N ALA A 202 -7.94 -24.83 4.23
CA ALA A 202 -6.64 -25.30 4.68
C ALA A 202 -5.75 -25.74 3.50
N GLN A 203 -6.30 -26.54 2.58
CA GLN A 203 -5.57 -27.03 1.41
C GLN A 203 -5.32 -25.93 0.39
N LEU A 204 -6.33 -25.08 0.14
CA LEU A 204 -6.24 -23.94 -0.76
C LEU A 204 -5.10 -22.99 -0.34
N ILE A 205 -5.03 -22.62 0.93
CA ILE A 205 -4.03 -21.68 1.42
C ILE A 205 -2.64 -22.29 1.44
N LEU A 206 -2.51 -23.59 1.72
CA LEU A 206 -1.21 -24.27 1.62
C LEU A 206 -0.70 -24.24 0.17
N LEU A 207 -1.58 -24.46 -0.81
CA LEU A 207 -1.22 -24.32 -2.23
C LEU A 207 -0.85 -22.87 -2.59
N LEU A 208 -1.62 -21.88 -2.12
CA LEU A 208 -1.30 -20.46 -2.34
C LEU A 208 0.01 -20.04 -1.64
N LEU A 209 0.32 -20.59 -0.48
CA LEU A 209 1.62 -20.36 0.16
C LEU A 209 2.75 -20.94 -0.71
N ALA A 210 2.57 -22.15 -1.26
CA ALA A 210 3.51 -22.73 -2.19
C ALA A 210 3.68 -21.88 -3.46
N THR A 211 2.62 -21.32 -4.04
CA THR A 211 2.74 -20.41 -5.19
C THR A 211 3.53 -19.16 -4.83
N ASN A 212 3.35 -18.58 -3.64
CA ASN A 212 4.15 -17.44 -3.17
C ASN A 212 5.64 -17.79 -2.99
N VAL A 213 5.95 -18.96 -2.43
CA VAL A 213 7.35 -19.45 -2.31
C VAL A 213 7.99 -19.61 -3.68
N VAL A 214 7.26 -20.22 -4.62
CA VAL A 214 7.73 -20.40 -5.99
C VAL A 214 7.94 -19.05 -6.67
N ALA A 215 7.02 -18.10 -6.51
CA ALA A 215 7.13 -16.75 -7.05
C ALA A 215 8.37 -16.02 -6.50
N TYR A 216 8.61 -16.10 -5.19
CA TYR A 216 9.80 -15.53 -4.54
C TYR A 216 11.11 -16.10 -5.10
N VAL A 217 11.22 -17.42 -5.22
CA VAL A 217 12.46 -18.03 -5.73
C VAL A 217 12.61 -17.76 -7.23
N SER A 218 11.52 -17.67 -8.00
CA SER A 218 11.55 -17.38 -9.44
C SER A 218 11.89 -15.91 -9.73
N SER A 219 11.42 -14.95 -8.93
CA SER A 219 11.68 -13.52 -9.14
C SER A 219 13.15 -13.13 -9.00
N ARG A 220 13.95 -13.92 -8.26
CA ARG A 220 15.39 -13.70 -8.12
C ARG A 220 16.19 -13.92 -9.42
N ARG A 221 15.69 -14.76 -10.32
CA ARG A 221 16.43 -15.17 -11.53
C ARG A 221 15.80 -14.71 -12.84
N LEU A 222 14.54 -14.30 -12.81
CA LEU A 222 13.77 -13.92 -14.00
C LEU A 222 13.47 -12.42 -14.00
N ILE A 223 13.93 -11.73 -15.04
CA ILE A 223 13.68 -10.30 -15.27
C ILE A 223 12.22 -10.13 -15.71
N GLY A 224 11.46 -9.24 -15.06
CA GLY A 224 10.10 -8.83 -15.49
C GLY A 224 8.91 -9.41 -14.70
N CYS A 225 9.11 -10.30 -13.72
CA CYS A 225 8.02 -10.88 -12.91
C CYS A 225 7.76 -10.18 -11.57
N TRP A 226 8.15 -8.91 -11.38
CA TRP A 226 8.03 -8.26 -10.07
C TRP A 226 6.56 -8.07 -9.63
N TRP A 227 5.64 -7.89 -10.58
CA TRP A 227 4.22 -7.67 -10.30
C TRP A 227 3.48 -8.93 -9.83
N SER A 228 3.95 -10.13 -10.20
CA SER A 228 3.28 -11.38 -9.83
C SER A 228 3.31 -11.63 -8.32
N ARG A 229 4.35 -11.14 -7.61
CA ARG A 229 4.44 -11.24 -6.15
C ARG A 229 3.37 -10.42 -5.44
N TRP A 230 3.12 -9.19 -5.93
CA TRP A 230 2.03 -8.35 -5.43
C TRP A 230 0.67 -9.00 -5.63
N VAL A 231 0.42 -9.50 -6.84
CA VAL A 231 -0.85 -10.13 -7.21
C VAL A 231 -1.11 -11.38 -6.37
N LEU A 232 -0.11 -12.25 -6.21
CA LEU A 232 -0.26 -13.48 -5.42
C LEU A 232 -0.43 -13.19 -3.92
N PHE A 233 0.32 -12.24 -3.37
CA PHE A 233 0.13 -11.81 -2.00
C PHE A 233 -1.29 -11.28 -1.79
N ALA A 234 -1.78 -10.41 -2.69
CA ALA A 234 -3.14 -9.88 -2.63
C ALA A 234 -4.21 -10.98 -2.73
N PHE A 235 -4.07 -11.93 -3.65
CA PHE A 235 -4.97 -13.08 -3.73
C PHE A 235 -4.98 -13.91 -2.45
N THR A 236 -3.80 -14.16 -1.88
CA THR A 236 -3.67 -14.96 -0.65
C THR A 236 -4.28 -14.23 0.54
N ALA A 237 -4.06 -12.91 0.66
CA ALA A 237 -4.67 -12.06 1.68
C ALA A 237 -6.20 -12.00 1.54
N ALA A 238 -6.72 -11.97 0.31
CA ALA A 238 -8.16 -12.01 0.05
C ALA A 238 -8.77 -13.35 0.51
N VAL A 239 -8.14 -14.48 0.18
CA VAL A 239 -8.59 -15.81 0.63
C VAL A 239 -8.53 -15.94 2.15
N TRP A 240 -7.47 -15.41 2.79
CA TRP A 240 -7.39 -15.33 4.25
C TRP A 240 -8.53 -14.53 4.88
N THR A 241 -8.88 -13.40 4.27
CA THR A 241 -10.00 -12.55 4.70
C THR A 241 -11.34 -13.29 4.57
N LEU A 242 -11.54 -14.00 3.46
CA LEU A 242 -12.74 -14.83 3.24
C LEU A 242 -12.84 -15.99 4.24
N TRP A 243 -11.74 -16.69 4.53
CA TRP A 243 -11.73 -17.76 5.53
C TRP A 243 -12.08 -17.22 6.90
N THR A 244 -11.43 -16.12 7.30
CA THR A 244 -11.68 -15.43 8.58
C THR A 244 -13.12 -14.98 8.71
N PHE A 245 -13.70 -14.40 7.65
CA PHE A 245 -15.09 -13.94 7.66
C PHE A 245 -16.07 -15.11 7.84
N LYS A 246 -15.91 -16.21 7.09
CA LYS A 246 -16.76 -17.40 7.23
C LYS A 246 -16.61 -18.04 8.62
N LEU A 247 -15.39 -18.08 9.15
CA LEU A 247 -15.11 -18.66 10.46
C LEU A 247 -15.69 -17.82 11.61
N ARG A 248 -15.58 -16.50 11.51
CA ARG A 248 -16.24 -15.57 12.45
C ARG A 248 -17.75 -15.76 12.48
N PHE A 249 -18.37 -15.92 11.31
CA PHE A 249 -19.82 -16.13 11.21
C PHE A 249 -20.24 -17.48 11.81
N ALA A 250 -19.53 -18.56 11.46
CA ALA A 250 -19.80 -19.89 12.00
C ALA A 250 -19.64 -19.96 13.53
N LEU A 251 -18.55 -19.36 14.06
CA LEU A 251 -18.31 -19.31 15.51
C LEU A 251 -19.40 -18.54 16.26
N ARG A 252 -19.89 -17.43 15.71
CA ARG A 252 -20.96 -16.63 16.33
C ARG A 252 -22.31 -17.34 16.36
N GLN A 253 -22.58 -18.23 15.41
CA GLN A 253 -23.84 -18.98 15.37
C GLN A 253 -23.87 -20.16 16.36
N GLY A 254 -22.73 -20.54 16.95
CA GLY A 254 -22.64 -21.59 17.97
C GLY A 254 -23.01 -23.01 17.49
N GLY A 255 -23.16 -23.21 16.18
CA GLY A 255 -23.45 -24.53 15.58
C GLY A 255 -22.19 -25.37 15.37
N GLU A 256 -22.38 -26.65 14.98
CA GLU A 256 -21.26 -27.52 14.62
C GLU A 256 -20.46 -26.91 13.45
N ILE A 257 -19.19 -26.60 13.71
CA ILE A 257 -18.29 -26.06 12.69
C ILE A 257 -18.02 -27.16 11.67
N SER A 258 -18.53 -26.98 10.46
CA SER A 258 -18.28 -27.90 9.35
C SER A 258 -16.79 -28.23 9.21
N SER A 259 -16.46 -29.51 8.98
CA SER A 259 -15.08 -29.99 8.80
C SER A 259 -14.30 -29.23 7.73
N PHE A 260 -14.98 -28.72 6.70
CA PHE A 260 -14.42 -27.90 5.63
C PHE A 260 -13.84 -26.55 6.09
N LEU A 261 -14.34 -26.00 7.21
CA LEU A 261 -13.80 -24.76 7.79
C LEU A 261 -12.49 -24.98 8.54
N SER A 262 -12.22 -26.23 8.98
CA SER A 262 -10.94 -26.68 9.55
C SER A 262 -10.33 -25.72 10.57
N ILE A 263 -11.10 -25.32 11.60
CA ILE A 263 -10.67 -24.35 12.61
C ILE A 263 -9.32 -24.70 13.26
N SER A 264 -9.07 -25.98 13.53
CA SER A 264 -7.81 -26.46 14.12
C SER A 264 -6.58 -26.15 13.26
N TRP A 265 -6.74 -25.99 11.95
CA TRP A 265 -5.67 -25.68 11.01
C TRP A 265 -5.48 -24.18 10.76
N PHE A 266 -6.40 -23.32 11.23
CA PHE A 266 -6.33 -21.88 11.01
C PHE A 266 -5.05 -21.27 11.60
N ILE A 267 -4.81 -21.49 12.90
CA ILE A 267 -3.65 -20.93 13.61
C ILE A 267 -2.32 -21.53 13.08
N PRO A 268 -2.16 -22.86 12.94
CA PRO A 268 -0.93 -23.44 12.40
C PRO A 268 -0.57 -22.93 11.01
N ILE A 269 -1.54 -22.85 10.09
CA ILE A 269 -1.27 -22.39 8.71
C ILE A 269 -0.93 -20.89 8.70
N MET A 270 -1.59 -20.07 9.53
CA MET A 270 -1.20 -18.66 9.71
C MET A 270 0.23 -18.52 10.22
N MET A 271 0.64 -19.32 11.21
CA MET A 271 2.02 -19.30 11.71
C MET A 271 3.01 -19.67 10.60
N VAL A 272 2.75 -20.73 9.85
CA VAL A 272 3.59 -21.14 8.71
C VAL A 272 3.67 -20.03 7.67
N PHE A 273 2.57 -19.33 7.39
CA PHE A 273 2.54 -18.18 6.49
C PHE A 273 3.45 -17.04 6.99
N VAL A 274 3.31 -16.62 8.26
CA VAL A 274 4.16 -15.58 8.86
C VAL A 274 5.63 -15.97 8.82
N VAL A 275 5.97 -17.16 9.33
CA VAL A 275 7.34 -17.69 9.37
C VAL A 275 7.94 -17.71 7.96
N THR A 276 7.19 -18.17 6.97
CA THR A 276 7.67 -18.25 5.58
C THR A 276 8.06 -16.87 5.05
N TYR A 277 7.22 -15.85 5.23
CA TYR A 277 7.53 -14.50 4.78
C TYR A 277 8.63 -13.81 5.60
N THR A 278 8.68 -14.05 6.92
CA THR A 278 9.77 -13.56 7.77
C THR A 278 11.11 -14.15 7.34
N VAL A 279 11.18 -15.46 7.09
CA VAL A 279 12.40 -16.14 6.60
C VAL A 279 12.80 -15.59 5.23
N MET A 280 11.84 -15.37 4.31
CA MET A 280 12.10 -14.75 3.01
C MET A 280 12.68 -13.35 3.13
N ALA A 281 12.14 -12.54 4.04
CA ALA A 281 12.60 -11.18 4.29
C ALA A 281 14.01 -11.16 4.90
N VAL A 282 14.27 -11.98 5.93
CA VAL A 282 15.60 -12.09 6.56
C VAL A 282 16.63 -12.58 5.56
N ARG A 283 16.29 -13.58 4.73
CA ARG A 283 17.19 -14.08 3.70
C ARG A 283 17.50 -13.05 2.62
N ASN A 284 16.53 -12.23 2.23
CA ASN A 284 16.77 -11.11 1.32
C ASN A 284 17.69 -10.07 1.97
N ALA A 285 17.50 -9.83 3.27
CA ALA A 285 18.30 -8.88 4.02
C ALA A 285 19.78 -9.23 4.12
N VAL A 286 20.09 -10.51 4.29
CA VAL A 286 21.46 -11.01 4.39
C VAL A 286 22.15 -11.11 3.02
N ALA A 287 21.40 -11.31 1.93
CA ALA A 287 21.98 -11.55 0.60
C ALA A 287 22.48 -10.28 -0.11
N ASP A 288 22.25 -9.09 0.44
CA ASP A 288 22.64 -7.77 -0.09
C ASP A 288 22.30 -7.56 -1.59
N GLU A 289 21.20 -8.17 -2.03
CA GLU A 289 20.68 -8.05 -3.40
C GLU A 289 19.93 -6.71 -3.59
N LYS A 290 19.79 -6.25 -4.85
CA LYS A 290 19.02 -5.03 -5.17
C LYS A 290 17.59 -5.13 -4.61
N TRP A 291 17.25 -4.23 -3.71
CA TRP A 291 15.96 -4.20 -3.03
C TRP A 291 14.85 -3.69 -3.95
N ASN A 292 13.81 -4.48 -4.12
CA ASN A 292 12.54 -3.99 -4.64
C ASN A 292 11.68 -3.46 -3.48
N VAL A 293 10.80 -2.50 -3.77
CA VAL A 293 9.83 -1.93 -2.80
C VAL A 293 9.03 -3.02 -2.10
N PHE A 294 8.66 -4.10 -2.80
CA PHE A 294 7.96 -5.24 -2.20
C PHE A 294 8.76 -5.91 -1.09
N ASP A 295 10.07 -6.13 -1.28
CA ASP A 295 10.92 -6.79 -0.29
C ASP A 295 11.15 -5.93 0.95
N LEU A 296 11.06 -4.61 0.81
CA LEU A 296 11.11 -3.66 1.92
C LEU A 296 9.82 -3.69 2.76
N VAL A 297 8.67 -3.75 2.08
CA VAL A 297 7.36 -3.53 2.70
C VAL A 297 6.69 -4.83 3.14
N ILE A 298 7.12 -5.99 2.62
CA ILE A 298 6.53 -7.31 2.93
C ILE A 298 6.42 -7.62 4.43
N PRO A 299 7.43 -7.40 5.30
CA PRO A 299 7.31 -7.83 6.70
C PRO A 299 6.24 -7.03 7.43
N SER A 300 6.03 -5.78 7.02
CA SER A 300 4.98 -4.90 7.54
C SER A 300 3.60 -5.27 7.00
N LEU A 301 3.49 -5.58 5.70
CA LEU A 301 2.23 -6.04 5.08
C LEU A 301 1.74 -7.34 5.70
N VAL A 302 2.64 -8.29 5.97
CA VAL A 302 2.29 -9.55 6.62
C VAL A 302 1.72 -9.29 8.00
N GLY A 303 2.32 -8.39 8.79
CA GLY A 303 1.75 -8.00 10.08
C GLY A 303 0.39 -7.33 9.96
N PHE A 304 0.27 -6.35 9.07
CA PHE A 304 -0.96 -5.62 8.83
C PHE A 304 -2.10 -6.54 8.37
N CYS A 305 -1.82 -7.57 7.58
CA CYS A 305 -2.83 -8.53 7.14
C CYS A 305 -3.13 -9.60 8.21
N VAL A 306 -2.11 -10.23 8.79
CA VAL A 306 -2.30 -11.43 9.63
C VAL A 306 -2.84 -11.09 11.01
N TYR A 307 -2.29 -10.07 11.68
CA TYR A 307 -2.66 -9.75 13.06
C TYR A 307 -4.17 -9.46 13.22
N PRO A 308 -4.81 -8.55 12.44
CA PRO A 308 -6.24 -8.28 12.60
C PRO A 308 -7.10 -9.51 12.25
N LEU A 309 -6.71 -10.33 11.28
CA LEU A 309 -7.44 -11.55 10.95
C LEU A 309 -7.40 -12.56 12.10
N LEU A 310 -6.23 -12.75 12.70
CA LEU A 310 -6.05 -13.63 13.85
C LEU A 310 -6.81 -13.11 15.06
N ARG A 311 -6.79 -11.79 15.29
CA ARG A 311 -7.57 -11.11 16.34
C ARG A 311 -9.06 -11.36 16.19
N VAL A 312 -9.61 -11.23 14.98
CA VAL A 312 -11.04 -11.46 14.72
C VAL A 312 -11.45 -12.88 15.12
N VAL A 313 -10.66 -13.89 14.75
CA VAL A 313 -10.95 -15.29 15.08
C VAL A 313 -10.80 -15.57 16.58
N ILE A 314 -9.69 -15.14 17.19
CA ILE A 314 -9.39 -15.41 18.61
C ILE A 314 -10.41 -14.73 19.52
N VAL A 315 -10.79 -13.47 19.24
CA VAL A 315 -11.85 -12.79 19.98
C VAL A 315 -13.15 -13.59 19.93
N THR A 316 -13.53 -14.13 18.76
CA THR A 316 -14.78 -14.90 18.66
C THR A 316 -14.71 -16.32 19.22
N TRP A 317 -13.51 -16.88 19.40
CA TRP A 317 -13.35 -18.29 19.80
C TRP A 317 -13.03 -18.44 21.29
N PHE A 318 -12.13 -17.60 21.82
CA PHE A 318 -11.63 -17.71 23.20
C PHE A 318 -12.07 -16.54 24.10
N ASP A 319 -12.76 -15.53 23.55
CA ASP A 319 -13.15 -14.27 24.23
C ASP A 319 -11.99 -13.52 24.91
N ASN A 320 -10.73 -13.93 24.65
CA ASN A 320 -9.54 -13.37 25.27
C ASN A 320 -8.41 -13.23 24.23
N VAL A 321 -7.87 -12.01 24.12
CA VAL A 321 -6.86 -11.62 23.14
C VAL A 321 -5.47 -11.48 23.75
N TYR A 322 -5.34 -11.65 25.07
CA TYR A 322 -4.12 -11.38 25.82
C TYR A 322 -2.91 -12.15 25.28
N TRP A 323 -3.05 -13.46 25.06
CA TRP A 323 -1.98 -14.31 24.53
C TRP A 323 -1.60 -13.95 23.09
N LEU A 324 -2.56 -13.51 22.28
CA LEU A 324 -2.29 -12.99 20.94
C LEU A 324 -1.47 -11.71 21.01
N GLY A 325 -1.83 -10.80 21.92
CA GLY A 325 -1.09 -9.57 22.17
C GLY A 325 0.36 -9.85 22.56
N ILE A 326 0.59 -10.74 23.53
CA ILE A 326 1.96 -11.15 23.94
C ILE A 326 2.75 -11.69 22.75
N ALA A 327 2.16 -12.61 21.98
CA ALA A 327 2.81 -13.18 20.81
C ALA A 327 3.16 -12.11 19.75
N GLY A 328 2.27 -11.12 19.55
CA GLY A 328 2.52 -10.01 18.65
C GLY A 328 3.62 -9.05 19.14
N VAL A 329 3.68 -8.76 20.45
CA VAL A 329 4.77 -7.97 21.05
C VAL A 329 6.12 -8.69 20.96
N PHE A 330 6.13 -10.01 21.13
CA PHE A 330 7.32 -10.83 20.91
C PHE A 330 7.79 -10.75 19.45
N MET A 331 6.87 -10.82 18.48
CA MET A 331 7.19 -10.64 17.07
C MET A 331 7.69 -9.23 16.73
N ALA A 332 7.11 -8.19 17.33
CA ALA A 332 7.61 -6.81 17.19
C ALA A 332 9.05 -6.69 17.70
N SER A 333 9.32 -7.28 18.87
CA SER A 333 10.65 -7.31 19.48
C SER A 333 11.66 -8.06 18.61
N PHE A 334 11.24 -9.19 18.00
CA PHE A 334 12.05 -9.94 17.05
C PHE A 334 12.42 -9.09 15.81
N TYR A 335 11.49 -8.30 15.27
CA TYR A 335 11.78 -7.43 14.14
C TYR A 335 12.73 -6.28 14.49
N PHE A 336 12.55 -5.65 15.67
CA PHE A 336 13.51 -4.64 16.14
C PHE A 336 14.90 -5.23 16.41
N ALA A 337 14.97 -6.43 16.99
CA ALA A 337 16.24 -7.14 17.22
C ALA A 337 16.93 -7.48 15.89
N THR A 338 16.16 -7.91 14.88
CA THR A 338 16.67 -8.18 13.53
C THR A 338 17.19 -6.90 12.87
N ALA A 339 16.48 -5.78 13.01
CA ALA A 339 16.93 -4.48 12.50
C ALA A 339 18.24 -4.04 13.17
N ALA A 340 18.35 -4.19 14.49
CA ALA A 340 19.58 -3.87 15.24
C ALA A 340 20.76 -4.78 14.86
N TRP A 341 20.50 -6.09 14.67
CA TRP A 341 21.51 -7.05 14.22
C TRP A 341 22.01 -6.71 12.81
N LEU A 342 21.11 -6.37 11.89
CA LEU A 342 21.46 -5.95 10.53
C LEU A 342 22.27 -4.66 10.52
N PHE A 343 21.90 -3.68 11.35
CA PHE A 343 22.65 -2.43 11.47
C PHE A 343 24.08 -2.67 11.98
N LYS A 344 24.25 -3.55 12.97
CA LYS A 344 25.59 -3.88 13.51
C LYS A 344 26.49 -4.56 12.48
N ASN A 345 25.92 -5.40 11.60
CA ASN A 345 26.68 -6.16 10.62
C ASN A 345 26.93 -5.39 9.31
N ASN A 346 25.95 -4.60 8.86
CA ASN A 346 26.04 -3.78 7.65
C ASN A 346 26.08 -2.30 8.06
N LYS A 347 27.29 -1.77 8.22
CA LYS A 347 27.59 -0.40 8.70
C LYS A 347 26.95 0.74 7.89
N THR A 348 26.35 0.47 6.72
CA THR A 348 25.79 1.47 5.81
C THR A 348 24.28 1.68 5.94
N GLY A 349 23.61 1.11 6.95
CA GLY A 349 22.22 1.49 7.26
C GLY A 349 21.23 1.27 6.11
N GLY A 350 21.29 0.09 5.48
CA GLY A 350 20.55 -0.20 4.25
C GLY A 350 19.02 -0.28 4.38
N PRO A 351 18.29 -0.36 3.26
CA PRO A 351 16.83 -0.47 3.20
C PRO A 351 16.24 -1.55 4.12
N ALA A 352 16.97 -2.65 4.32
CA ALA A 352 16.60 -3.74 5.23
C ALA A 352 16.23 -3.26 6.64
N VAL A 353 17.08 -2.39 7.22
CA VAL A 353 16.91 -1.89 8.59
C VAL A 353 15.61 -1.10 8.69
N CYS A 354 15.32 -0.29 7.67
CA CYS A 354 14.06 0.46 7.58
C CYS A 354 12.84 -0.47 7.51
N GLY A 355 12.88 -1.51 6.65
CA GLY A 355 11.77 -2.44 6.47
C GLY A 355 11.42 -3.21 7.75
N PHE A 356 12.44 -3.68 8.48
CA PHE A 356 12.23 -4.37 9.75
C PHE A 356 11.82 -3.45 10.89
N THR A 357 12.38 -2.23 10.95
CA THR A 357 11.96 -1.23 11.94
C THR A 357 10.49 -0.85 11.75
N PHE A 358 10.07 -0.64 10.49
CA PHE A 358 8.69 -0.35 10.17
C PHE A 358 7.75 -1.52 10.53
N ALA A 359 8.17 -2.76 10.24
CA ALA A 359 7.41 -3.94 10.62
C ALA A 359 7.27 -4.10 12.14
N GLY A 360 8.35 -3.86 12.89
CA GLY A 360 8.34 -3.84 14.35
C GLY A 360 7.35 -2.81 14.89
N ALA A 361 7.36 -1.59 14.34
CA ALA A 361 6.45 -0.52 14.74
C ALA A 361 4.97 -0.87 14.44
N VAL A 362 4.67 -1.42 13.26
CA VAL A 362 3.30 -1.85 12.88
C VAL A 362 2.80 -2.96 13.80
N PHE A 363 3.61 -3.99 14.05
CA PHE A 363 3.23 -5.07 14.96
C PHE A 363 3.04 -4.58 16.39
N LEU A 364 3.92 -3.71 16.88
CA LEU A 364 3.79 -3.12 18.22
C LEU A 364 2.49 -2.31 18.34
N ALA A 365 2.17 -1.51 17.32
CA ALA A 365 0.96 -0.70 17.29
C ALA A 365 -0.33 -1.52 17.25
N MET A 366 -0.30 -2.73 16.69
CA MET A 366 -1.47 -3.61 16.69
C MET A 366 -1.56 -4.50 17.93
N ALA A 367 -0.42 -5.01 18.39
CA ALA A 367 -0.38 -6.06 19.41
C ALA A 367 -0.35 -5.55 20.85
N PHE A 368 0.29 -4.41 21.09
CA PHE A 368 0.49 -3.89 22.44
C PHE A 368 -0.82 -3.57 23.18
N PRO A 369 -1.86 -2.98 22.55
CA PRO A 369 -3.14 -2.74 23.22
C PRO A 369 -3.82 -4.03 23.69
N ASP A 370 -3.75 -5.08 22.87
CA ASP A 370 -4.34 -6.38 23.21
C ASP A 370 -3.51 -7.10 24.30
N ALA A 371 -2.18 -6.88 24.33
CA ALA A 371 -1.30 -7.43 25.36
C ALA A 371 -1.51 -6.79 26.74
N VAL A 372 -1.74 -5.48 26.76
CA VAL A 372 -1.99 -4.73 28.00
C VAL A 372 -3.47 -4.77 28.41
N GLY A 373 -4.36 -5.07 27.46
CA GLY A 373 -5.82 -5.04 27.66
C GLY A 373 -6.40 -3.63 27.69
N SER A 374 -5.59 -2.59 27.42
CA SER A 374 -6.03 -1.19 27.43
C SER A 374 -5.29 -0.38 26.36
N ILE A 375 -6.06 0.22 25.45
CA ILE A 375 -5.52 1.17 24.48
C ILE A 375 -4.98 2.44 25.14
N LEU A 376 -5.48 2.78 26.34
CA LEU A 376 -5.09 4.00 27.06
C LEU A 376 -3.63 3.95 27.50
N LEU A 377 -3.18 2.78 27.94
CA LEU A 377 -1.79 2.55 28.32
C LEU A 377 -0.89 2.35 27.10
N ALA A 378 -1.46 1.93 25.97
CA ALA A 378 -0.71 1.71 24.73
C ALA A 378 -0.22 3.01 24.09
N ILE A 379 -1.05 4.05 24.09
CA ILE A 379 -0.75 5.29 23.36
C ILE A 379 0.52 6.00 23.90
N PRO A 380 0.70 6.21 25.22
CA PRO A 380 1.93 6.80 25.75
C PRO A 380 3.18 5.97 25.43
N VAL A 381 3.04 4.64 25.45
CA VAL A 381 4.14 3.72 25.12
C VAL A 381 4.52 3.84 23.65
N TRP A 382 3.56 3.93 22.73
CA TRP A 382 3.85 4.16 21.32
C TRP A 382 4.56 5.49 21.09
N SER A 383 4.15 6.54 21.79
CA SER A 383 4.82 7.84 21.69
C SER A 383 6.24 7.79 22.25
N ALA A 384 6.47 7.08 23.35
CA ALA A 384 7.80 6.88 23.91
C ALA A 384 8.70 6.05 22.97
N VAL A 385 8.16 5.00 22.34
CA VAL A 385 8.89 4.20 21.35
C VAL A 385 9.16 5.02 20.09
N ALA A 386 8.22 5.86 19.65
CA ALA A 386 8.42 6.77 18.53
C ALA A 386 9.59 7.72 18.81
N LEU A 387 9.64 8.34 20.00
CA LEU A 387 10.79 9.15 20.41
C LEU A 387 12.08 8.32 20.44
N GLY A 388 12.06 7.11 21.00
CA GLY A 388 13.23 6.21 21.01
C GLY A 388 13.75 5.91 19.60
N LEU A 389 12.86 5.67 18.65
CA LEU A 389 13.22 5.48 17.24
C LEU A 389 13.79 6.77 16.62
N ALA A 390 13.28 7.95 16.98
CA ALA A 390 13.86 9.22 16.53
C ALA A 390 15.30 9.36 17.03
N LEU A 391 15.54 9.16 18.33
CA LEU A 391 16.88 9.21 18.92
C LEU A 391 17.84 8.22 18.26
N LEU A 392 17.39 6.98 18.04
CA LEU A 392 18.15 5.96 17.32
C LEU A 392 18.44 6.36 15.87
N SER A 393 17.50 7.05 15.20
CA SER A 393 17.70 7.49 13.81
C SER A 393 18.86 8.49 13.68
N GLY A 394 19.11 9.33 14.69
CA GLY A 394 20.25 10.25 14.70
C GLY A 394 21.57 9.55 14.95
N VAL A 395 21.60 8.53 15.82
CA VAL A 395 22.80 7.72 16.06
C VAL A 395 23.15 6.86 14.85
N CYS A 396 22.14 6.32 14.16
CA CYS A 396 22.34 5.45 13.02
C CYS A 396 22.49 6.22 11.69
N GLU A 397 22.12 7.50 11.64
CA GLU A 397 22.00 8.31 10.42
C GLU A 397 21.12 7.66 9.33
N ILE A 398 20.01 7.03 9.72
CA ILE A 398 19.09 6.33 8.79
C ILE A 398 17.73 7.03 8.76
N GLY A 399 17.44 7.71 7.64
CA GLY A 399 16.15 8.41 7.45
C GLY A 399 14.91 7.52 7.51
N GLY A 400 14.99 6.25 7.12
CA GLY A 400 13.83 5.36 7.20
C GLY A 400 13.39 5.01 8.63
N ILE A 401 14.32 5.01 9.60
CA ILE A 401 13.97 4.85 11.02
C ILE A 401 13.23 6.10 11.52
N ARG A 402 13.67 7.28 11.07
CA ARG A 402 13.02 8.56 11.37
C ARG A 402 11.60 8.65 10.81
N LEU A 403 11.39 8.18 9.57
CA LEU A 403 10.05 8.07 8.99
C LEU A 403 9.14 7.13 9.80
N ALA A 404 9.64 5.95 10.19
CA ALA A 404 8.89 5.02 11.01
C ALA A 404 8.50 5.63 12.37
N SER A 405 9.41 6.41 12.96
CA SER A 405 9.18 7.19 14.17
C SER A 405 8.07 8.24 14.00
N TYR A 406 8.07 9.00 12.90
CA TYR A 406 7.01 9.98 12.62
C TYR A 406 5.65 9.33 12.41
N LEU A 407 5.59 8.24 11.64
CA LEU A 407 4.36 7.52 11.39
C LEU A 407 3.80 6.91 12.67
N LEU A 408 4.65 6.36 13.54
CA LEU A 408 4.22 5.81 14.83
C LEU A 408 3.68 6.91 15.76
N GLN A 409 4.32 8.09 15.79
CA GLN A 409 3.82 9.22 16.57
C GLN A 409 2.49 9.75 16.04
N GLY A 410 2.35 9.89 14.72
CA GLY A 410 1.10 10.28 14.08
C GLY A 410 -0.02 9.26 14.36
N LEU A 411 0.30 7.97 14.33
CA LEU A 411 -0.64 6.90 14.68
C LEU A 411 -1.07 6.98 16.15
N ALA A 412 -0.12 7.22 17.07
CA ALA A 412 -0.44 7.40 18.49
C ALA A 412 -1.39 8.60 18.70
N CYS A 413 -1.14 9.71 18.01
CA CYS A 413 -2.02 10.87 18.02
C CYS A 413 -3.43 10.52 17.49
N LEU A 414 -3.54 9.88 16.33
CA LEU A 414 -4.82 9.51 15.75
C LEU A 414 -5.58 8.52 16.65
N ALA A 415 -4.89 7.53 17.21
CA ALA A 415 -5.48 6.57 18.13
C ALA A 415 -6.00 7.25 19.41
N ALA A 416 -5.30 8.25 19.94
CA ALA A 416 -5.77 9.05 21.07
C ALA A 416 -7.10 9.75 20.75
N VAL A 417 -7.19 10.38 19.58
CA VAL A 417 -8.41 11.06 19.12
C VAL A 417 -9.56 10.06 18.92
N PHE A 418 -9.32 8.97 18.18
CA PHE A 418 -10.37 7.99 17.86
C PHE A 418 -10.80 7.13 19.05
N SER A 419 -9.95 6.96 20.06
CA SER A 419 -10.31 6.24 21.28
C SER A 419 -11.39 6.96 22.09
N GLY A 420 -11.64 8.24 21.83
CA GLY A 420 -12.58 9.07 22.59
C GLY A 420 -12.05 9.50 23.96
N ILE A 421 -10.83 9.11 24.36
CA ILE A 421 -10.26 9.52 25.65
C ILE A 421 -9.97 11.02 25.74
N LEU A 422 -9.79 11.68 24.59
CA LEU A 422 -9.52 13.11 24.50
C LEU A 422 -10.81 13.95 24.34
N VAL A 423 -11.98 13.34 24.55
CA VAL A 423 -13.26 14.07 24.56
C VAL A 423 -13.36 14.88 25.85
N ALA A 424 -13.90 16.10 25.74
CA ALA A 424 -13.99 17.05 26.84
C ALA A 424 -14.78 16.54 28.06
N ASP A 425 -15.83 15.74 27.82
CA ASP A 425 -16.73 15.16 28.83
C ASP A 425 -16.36 13.72 29.18
N THR A 426 -15.08 13.44 29.37
CA THR A 426 -14.63 12.08 29.70
C THR A 426 -14.78 11.80 31.19
N PRO A 427 -15.33 10.64 31.59
CA PRO A 427 -15.53 10.30 33.00
C PRO A 427 -14.22 10.07 33.78
N SER A 428 -13.07 10.01 33.08
CA SER A 428 -11.75 9.76 33.65
C SER A 428 -10.74 10.87 33.30
N PHE A 429 -11.10 12.11 33.62
CA PHE A 429 -10.31 13.31 33.32
C PHE A 429 -8.82 13.22 33.71
N MET A 430 -8.50 12.65 34.88
CA MET A 430 -7.11 12.47 35.31
C MET A 430 -6.31 11.59 34.34
N VAL A 431 -6.91 10.49 33.88
CA VAL A 431 -6.27 9.55 32.95
C VAL A 431 -6.13 10.20 31.57
N GLY A 432 -7.22 10.77 31.04
CA GLY A 432 -7.21 11.43 29.73
C GLY A 432 -6.23 12.60 29.67
N SER A 433 -6.19 13.43 30.71
CA SER A 433 -5.24 14.55 30.80
C SER A 433 -3.80 14.06 30.91
N SER A 434 -3.53 13.02 31.71
CA SER A 434 -2.17 12.47 31.82
C SER A 434 -1.66 11.92 30.48
N VAL A 435 -2.50 11.19 29.74
CA VAL A 435 -2.18 10.65 28.42
C VAL A 435 -1.92 11.79 27.43
N ALA A 436 -2.80 12.79 27.39
CA ALA A 436 -2.64 13.94 26.51
C ALA A 436 -1.37 14.73 26.81
N VAL A 437 -1.07 15.02 28.08
CA VAL A 437 0.17 15.70 28.51
C VAL A 437 1.39 14.92 28.04
N VAL A 438 1.44 13.60 28.28
CA VAL A 438 2.59 12.78 27.90
C VAL A 438 2.79 12.79 26.39
N ILE A 439 1.74 12.60 25.60
CA ILE A 439 1.85 12.59 24.12
C ILE A 439 2.28 13.97 23.60
N THR A 440 1.69 15.06 24.12
CA THR A 440 2.05 16.43 23.73
C THR A 440 3.52 16.73 24.03
N LEU A 441 3.98 16.41 25.24
CA LEU A 441 5.38 16.65 25.64
C LEU A 441 6.35 15.81 24.81
N LEU A 442 6.06 14.52 24.60
CA LEU A 442 6.91 13.64 23.80
C LEU A 442 6.95 14.06 22.33
N ALA A 443 5.80 14.38 21.72
CA ALA A 443 5.73 14.88 20.35
C ALA A 443 6.51 16.20 20.17
N GLY A 444 6.34 17.14 21.10
CA GLY A 444 7.03 18.43 21.08
C GLY A 444 8.53 18.29 21.26
N TYR A 445 8.97 17.44 22.19
CA TYR A 445 10.38 17.13 22.39
C TYR A 445 10.98 16.43 21.16
N GLN A 446 10.27 15.44 20.61
CA GLN A 446 10.67 14.73 19.40
C GLN A 446 10.84 15.68 18.21
N TYR A 447 9.89 16.60 17.99
CA TYR A 447 9.96 17.62 16.95
C TYR A 447 11.20 18.52 17.12
N ARG A 448 11.39 19.07 18.32
CA ARG A 448 12.55 19.94 18.62
C ARG A 448 13.87 19.21 18.43
N TRP A 449 13.98 17.99 18.95
CA TRP A 449 15.18 17.18 18.80
C TRP A 449 15.50 16.88 17.34
N CYS A 450 14.49 16.52 16.54
CA CYS A 450 14.62 16.25 15.11
C CYS A 450 15.12 17.50 14.35
N ARG A 451 14.61 18.70 14.67
CA ARG A 451 15.04 19.94 14.02
C ARG A 451 16.44 20.40 14.45
N GLN A 452 16.88 20.08 15.66
CA GLN A 452 18.24 20.33 16.13
C GLN A 452 19.27 19.38 15.51
N HIS A 453 18.85 18.17 15.12
CA HIS A 453 19.70 17.14 14.53
C HIS A 453 19.18 16.75 13.14
N PRO A 454 19.35 17.62 12.12
CA PRO A 454 19.00 17.28 10.75
C PRO A 454 19.86 16.10 10.28
N LEU A 455 19.24 15.18 9.55
CA LEU A 455 19.97 14.06 8.96
C LEU A 455 20.76 14.53 7.74
N SER A 456 21.99 14.02 7.59
CA SER A 456 22.86 14.22 6.42
C SER A 456 22.48 13.36 5.20
N CYS A 457 21.34 12.65 5.25
CA CYS A 457 21.05 11.51 4.37
C CYS A 457 20.86 11.92 2.89
N SER A 458 21.94 11.89 2.12
CA SER A 458 21.93 11.99 0.65
C SER A 458 21.58 10.68 -0.06
N ILE A 459 21.39 9.57 0.69
CA ILE A 459 21.23 8.22 0.14
C ILE A 459 20.12 7.46 0.87
N GLY A 460 19.13 6.94 0.12
CA GLY A 460 18.13 5.97 0.62
C GLY A 460 16.67 6.27 0.24
N PHE A 461 15.76 5.35 0.60
CA PHE A 461 14.30 5.47 0.36
C PHE A 461 13.70 6.74 0.98
N PHE A 462 14.24 7.20 2.12
CA PHE A 462 13.79 8.44 2.76
C PHE A 462 14.10 9.68 1.93
N ALA A 463 15.29 9.77 1.31
CA ALA A 463 15.63 10.87 0.41
C ALA A 463 14.76 10.89 -0.86
N MET A 464 14.18 9.75 -1.26
CA MET A 464 13.21 9.68 -2.35
C MET A 464 11.80 10.14 -1.94
N VAL A 465 11.40 9.87 -0.70
CA VAL A 465 10.04 10.17 -0.20
C VAL A 465 9.95 11.57 0.39
N ASP A 466 10.98 11.99 1.12
CA ASP A 466 11.04 13.27 1.83
C ASP A 466 12.49 13.79 1.92
N PRO A 467 13.02 14.37 0.82
CA PRO A 467 14.41 14.85 0.77
C PRO A 467 14.71 16.00 1.75
N ASP A 468 13.69 16.79 2.10
CA ASP A 468 13.81 18.00 2.93
C ASP A 468 13.38 17.76 4.39
N ASP A 469 13.07 16.51 4.78
CA ASP A 469 12.51 16.18 6.11
C ASP A 469 11.28 17.04 6.48
N ARG A 470 10.42 17.34 5.50
CA ARG A 470 9.18 18.11 5.70
C ARG A 470 8.13 17.32 6.48
N SER A 471 8.19 15.99 6.43
CA SER A 471 7.31 15.10 7.19
C SER A 471 7.45 15.25 8.71
N GLY A 472 8.54 15.87 9.19
CA GLY A 472 8.68 16.28 10.58
C GLY A 472 7.56 17.20 11.10
N ILE A 473 6.85 17.89 10.20
CA ILE A 473 5.64 18.69 10.52
C ILE A 473 4.56 17.82 11.19
N VAL A 474 4.48 16.52 10.88
CA VAL A 474 3.51 15.60 11.51
C VAL A 474 3.69 15.55 13.03
N LEU A 475 4.93 15.63 13.53
CA LEU A 475 5.21 15.65 14.97
C LEU A 475 4.68 16.93 15.62
N PHE A 476 4.89 18.06 14.94
CA PHE A 476 4.40 19.35 15.42
C PHE A 476 2.88 19.43 15.43
N LEU A 477 2.23 18.98 14.35
CA LEU A 477 0.77 18.87 14.28
C LEU A 477 0.22 17.92 15.35
N SER A 478 0.90 16.80 15.61
CA SER A 478 0.52 15.87 16.69
C SER A 478 0.62 16.53 18.05
N CYS A 479 1.69 17.30 18.31
CA CYS A 479 1.86 18.07 19.54
C CYS A 479 0.71 19.09 19.72
N LEU A 480 0.41 19.86 18.68
CA LEU A 480 -0.63 20.89 18.71
C LEU A 480 -2.02 20.31 18.88
N LEU A 481 -2.35 19.24 18.17
CA LEU A 481 -3.66 18.61 18.24
C LEU A 481 -3.93 18.04 19.64
N ASN A 482 -2.98 17.28 20.20
CA ASN A 482 -3.13 16.75 21.56
C ASN A 482 -3.12 17.87 22.62
N GLY A 483 -2.31 18.91 22.43
CA GLY A 483 -2.28 20.07 23.32
C GLY A 483 -3.60 20.85 23.30
N PHE A 484 -4.19 21.03 22.13
CA PHE A 484 -5.52 21.64 21.97
C PHE A 484 -6.60 20.82 22.69
N LEU A 485 -6.61 19.50 22.51
CA LEU A 485 -7.58 18.62 23.16
C LEU A 485 -7.40 18.60 24.69
N LEU A 486 -6.16 18.64 25.18
CA LEU A 486 -5.86 18.80 26.61
C LEU A 486 -6.44 20.12 27.15
N LEU A 487 -6.16 21.25 26.50
CA LEU A 487 -6.69 22.55 26.91
C LEU A 487 -8.23 22.57 26.86
N GLN A 488 -8.82 21.90 25.88
CA GLN A 488 -10.26 21.74 25.79
C GLN A 488 -10.82 20.96 26.99
N MET A 489 -10.22 19.83 27.37
CA MET A 489 -10.63 19.05 28.55
C MET A 489 -10.53 19.88 29.83
N VAL A 490 -9.42 20.61 30.02
CA VAL A 490 -9.23 21.51 31.16
C VAL A 490 -10.29 22.61 31.18
N SER A 491 -10.58 23.23 30.04
CA SER A 491 -11.61 24.28 29.95
C SER A 491 -13.00 23.76 30.32
N TYR A 492 -13.36 22.55 29.87
CA TYR A 492 -14.64 21.92 30.23
C TYR A 492 -14.73 21.72 31.74
N HIS A 493 -13.71 21.14 32.36
CA HIS A 493 -13.70 20.87 33.80
C HIS A 493 -13.74 22.14 34.65
N ILE A 494 -13.10 23.23 34.20
CA ILE A 494 -13.16 24.52 34.88
C ILE A 494 -14.54 25.16 34.73
N MET A 495 -15.19 25.05 33.57
CA MET A 495 -16.46 25.73 33.27
C MET A 495 -17.70 24.96 33.75
N ALA A 496 -17.64 23.63 33.80
CA ALA A 496 -18.77 22.78 34.14
C ALA A 496 -19.48 23.14 35.46
N PRO A 497 -18.78 23.57 36.54
CA PRO A 497 -19.44 23.98 37.79
C PRO A 497 -20.17 25.33 37.72
N PHE A 498 -19.87 26.19 36.75
CA PHE A 498 -20.30 27.61 36.77
C PHE A 498 -21.31 27.98 35.68
N VAL A 499 -21.55 27.11 34.69
CA VAL A 499 -22.33 27.44 33.49
C VAL A 499 -23.46 26.45 33.29
N SER A 500 -24.68 26.96 33.08
CA SER A 500 -25.87 26.15 32.83
C SER A 500 -25.95 25.58 31.40
N ASP A 501 -25.37 26.28 30.41
CA ASP A 501 -25.26 25.82 29.01
C ASP A 501 -23.79 25.63 28.61
N ILE A 502 -23.22 24.51 29.08
CA ILE A 502 -21.82 24.13 28.84
C ILE A 502 -21.58 23.91 27.34
N SER A 503 -22.56 23.40 26.60
CA SER A 503 -22.42 23.10 25.17
C SER A 503 -22.14 24.37 24.35
N ASN A 504 -22.95 25.42 24.54
CA ASN A 504 -22.75 26.70 23.86
C ASN A 504 -21.46 27.40 24.31
N MET A 505 -21.11 27.31 25.60
CA MET A 505 -19.86 27.87 26.13
C MET A 505 -18.61 27.16 25.56
N MET A 506 -18.67 25.85 25.39
CA MET A 506 -17.56 25.07 24.81
C MET A 506 -17.32 25.39 23.34
N ILE A 507 -18.35 25.72 22.57
CA ILE A 507 -18.21 26.16 21.18
C ILE A 507 -17.33 27.42 21.11
N GLY A 508 -17.67 28.44 21.89
CA GLY A 508 -16.89 29.68 21.97
C GLY A 508 -15.49 29.46 22.56
N SER A 509 -15.36 28.68 23.63
CA SER A 509 -14.08 28.35 24.28
C SER A 509 -13.08 27.72 23.30
N GLN A 510 -13.51 26.75 22.49
CA GLN A 510 -12.64 26.11 21.52
C GLN A 510 -12.10 27.12 20.47
N SER A 511 -12.92 28.07 20.02
CA SER A 511 -12.48 29.08 19.04
C SER A 511 -11.50 30.07 19.65
N VAL A 512 -11.74 30.47 20.91
CA VAL A 512 -10.78 31.26 21.69
C VAL A 512 -9.44 30.53 21.82
N LEU A 513 -9.45 29.24 22.15
CA LEU A 513 -8.24 28.42 22.26
C LEU A 513 -7.48 28.33 20.93
N ILE A 514 -8.17 28.14 19.80
CA ILE A 514 -7.54 28.11 18.47
C ILE A 514 -6.88 29.45 18.15
N ASN A 515 -7.58 30.57 18.38
CA ASN A 515 -7.09 31.91 18.06
C ASN A 515 -5.90 32.31 18.96
N ILE A 516 -5.96 32.00 20.27
CA ILE A 516 -4.83 32.20 21.19
C ILE A 516 -3.65 31.31 20.80
N GLY A 517 -3.90 30.06 20.42
CA GLY A 517 -2.87 29.16 19.91
C GLY A 517 -2.18 29.72 18.66
N ALA A 518 -2.95 30.23 17.70
CA ALA A 518 -2.40 30.87 16.49
C ALA A 518 -1.54 32.09 16.82
N MET A 519 -1.99 32.96 17.74
CA MET A 519 -1.20 34.11 18.21
C MET A 519 0.12 33.67 18.85
N GLY A 520 0.07 32.69 19.74
CA GLY A 520 1.26 32.14 20.40
C GLY A 520 2.24 31.53 19.41
N LEU A 521 1.73 30.77 18.43
CA LEU A 521 2.52 30.19 17.35
C LEU A 521 3.18 31.24 16.46
N MET A 522 2.48 32.30 16.10
CA MET A 522 3.06 33.40 15.31
C MET A 522 4.16 34.13 16.08
N PHE A 523 3.95 34.41 17.37
CA PHE A 523 4.97 35.01 18.21
C PHE A 523 6.21 34.11 18.33
N PHE A 524 5.99 32.81 18.52
CA PHE A 524 7.07 31.83 18.58
C PHE A 524 7.81 31.69 17.25
N ALA A 525 7.10 31.67 16.13
CA ALA A 525 7.68 31.63 14.79
C ALA A 525 8.58 32.83 14.50
N LEU A 526 8.14 34.04 14.88
CA LEU A 526 8.94 35.27 14.79
C LEU A 526 10.23 35.18 15.62
N SER A 527 10.12 34.67 16.85
CA SER A 527 11.26 34.58 17.77
C SER A 527 12.30 33.57 17.30
N GLU A 528 11.90 32.42 16.77
CA GLU A 528 12.82 31.37 16.30
C GLU A 528 13.21 31.53 14.82
N ARG A 529 12.66 32.53 14.10
CA ARG A 529 12.83 32.72 12.65
C ARG A 529 12.64 31.44 11.83
N ASN A 530 11.61 30.65 12.18
CA ASN A 530 11.30 29.38 11.51
C ASN A 530 10.10 29.49 10.56
N ASN A 531 10.36 29.36 9.25
CA ASN A 531 9.34 29.37 8.19
C ASN A 531 8.29 28.25 8.33
N GLU A 532 8.65 27.09 8.86
CA GLU A 532 7.72 25.97 9.03
C GLU A 532 6.66 26.28 10.08
N ILE A 533 7.10 26.80 11.23
CA ILE A 533 6.22 27.16 12.34
C ILE A 533 5.32 28.32 11.92
N LEU A 534 5.86 29.29 11.16
CA LEU A 534 5.07 30.37 10.57
C LEU A 534 3.96 29.83 9.65
N GLY A 535 4.29 28.89 8.76
CA GLY A 535 3.32 28.26 7.87
C GLY A 535 2.21 27.53 8.64
N VAL A 536 2.56 26.80 9.69
CA VAL A 536 1.56 26.12 10.55
C VAL A 536 0.73 27.14 11.34
N ALA A 537 1.32 28.23 11.84
CA ALA A 537 0.59 29.29 12.54
C ALA A 537 -0.48 29.94 11.65
N VAL A 538 -0.14 30.23 10.39
CA VAL A 538 -1.08 30.75 9.38
C VAL A 538 -2.19 29.73 9.11
N LEU A 539 -1.86 28.44 8.98
CA LEU A 539 -2.86 27.38 8.79
C LEU A 539 -3.85 27.31 9.97
N VAL A 540 -3.35 27.33 11.22
CA VAL A 540 -4.20 27.32 12.42
C VAL A 540 -5.07 28.58 12.49
N PHE A 541 -4.54 29.75 12.11
CA PHE A 541 -5.31 30.99 12.01
C PHE A 541 -6.46 30.89 10.99
N ILE A 542 -6.22 30.31 9.81
CA ILE A 542 -7.25 30.08 8.79
C ILE A 542 -8.34 29.12 9.32
N ILE A 543 -7.96 28.05 10.01
CA ILE A 543 -8.92 27.13 10.66
C ILE A 543 -9.77 27.87 11.69
N GLY A 544 -9.15 28.73 12.50
CA GLY A 544 -9.85 29.61 13.45
C GLY A 544 -10.86 30.53 12.76
N ALA A 545 -10.45 31.21 11.68
CA ALA A 545 -11.32 32.06 10.87
C ALA A 545 -12.54 31.30 10.34
N LEU A 546 -12.30 30.15 9.70
CA LEU A 546 -13.35 29.32 9.13
C LEU A 546 -14.35 28.89 10.21
N LYS A 547 -13.85 28.45 11.37
CA LYS A 547 -14.71 28.05 12.48
C LYS A 547 -15.56 29.20 13.01
N VAL A 548 -14.94 30.36 13.28
CA VAL A 548 -15.64 31.52 13.85
C VAL A 548 -16.76 32.00 12.91
N PHE A 549 -16.48 32.13 11.61
CA PHE A 549 -17.45 32.68 10.65
C PHE A 549 -18.47 31.67 10.12
N PHE A 550 -18.09 30.40 9.92
CA PHE A 550 -19.01 29.40 9.34
C PHE A 550 -19.70 28.53 10.38
N TYR A 551 -19.17 28.40 11.59
CA TYR A 551 -19.73 27.52 12.61
C TYR A 551 -20.26 28.29 13.82
N ASP A 552 -19.45 29.14 14.43
CA ASP A 552 -19.85 29.82 15.67
C ASP A 552 -20.97 30.83 15.42
N LEU A 553 -20.92 31.59 14.32
CA LEU A 553 -21.93 32.60 13.96
C LEU A 553 -23.35 32.01 13.82
N PHE A 554 -23.45 30.76 13.36
CA PHE A 554 -24.73 30.08 13.14
C PHE A 554 -25.20 29.24 14.32
N ARG A 555 -24.28 28.77 15.18
CA ARG A 555 -24.58 27.78 16.23
C ARG A 555 -24.48 28.33 17.65
N SER A 556 -23.67 29.36 17.87
CA SER A 556 -23.48 29.96 19.19
C SER A 556 -24.29 31.24 19.33
N SER A 557 -24.71 31.55 20.56
CA SER A 557 -25.43 32.78 20.87
C SER A 557 -24.96 33.38 22.20
N GLY A 558 -25.08 34.70 22.33
CA GLY A 558 -24.72 35.44 23.55
C GLY A 558 -23.21 35.63 23.73
N ILE A 559 -22.75 35.55 24.97
CA ILE A 559 -21.36 35.84 25.38
C ILE A 559 -20.31 34.96 24.65
N PRO A 560 -20.51 33.64 24.45
CA PRO A 560 -19.52 32.81 23.76
C PRO A 560 -19.25 33.24 22.32
N LEU A 561 -20.29 33.72 21.61
CA LEU A 561 -20.16 34.25 20.25
C LEU A 561 -19.31 35.53 20.23
N VAL A 562 -19.59 36.47 21.14
CA VAL A 562 -18.83 37.72 21.25
C VAL A 562 -17.35 37.43 21.55
N MET A 563 -17.08 36.51 22.48
CA MET A 563 -15.72 36.10 22.81
C MET A 563 -14.99 35.43 21.64
N SER A 564 -15.69 34.60 20.87
CA SER A 564 -15.14 33.96 19.67
C SER A 564 -14.73 35.00 18.61
N VAL A 565 -15.64 35.90 18.22
CA VAL A 565 -15.38 36.95 17.23
C VAL A 565 -14.29 37.92 17.71
N PHE A 566 -14.34 38.33 18.97
CA PHE A 566 -13.33 39.20 19.56
C PHE A 566 -11.94 38.55 19.55
N SER A 567 -11.84 37.28 19.96
CA SER A 567 -10.56 36.54 19.95
C SER A 567 -9.98 36.41 18.55
N PHE A 568 -10.82 36.25 17.53
CA PHE A 568 -10.39 36.24 16.14
C PHE A 568 -9.87 37.61 15.69
N GLY A 569 -10.58 38.69 16.01
CA GLY A 569 -10.14 40.05 15.70
C GLY A 569 -8.78 40.39 16.35
N ALA A 570 -8.58 39.98 17.60
CA ALA A 570 -7.30 40.10 18.28
C ALA A 570 -6.20 39.29 17.58
N ALA A 571 -6.48 38.03 17.23
CA ALA A 571 -5.54 37.19 16.50
C ALA A 571 -5.16 37.78 15.14
N ALA A 572 -6.13 38.30 14.38
CA ALA A 572 -5.89 38.93 13.08
C ALA A 572 -4.98 40.16 13.19
N ALA A 573 -5.17 40.99 14.21
CA ALA A 573 -4.32 42.15 14.47
C ALA A 573 -2.87 41.74 14.76
N VAL A 574 -2.68 40.73 15.63
CA VAL A 574 -1.34 40.18 15.95
C VAL A 574 -0.71 39.55 14.70
N CYS A 575 -1.46 38.79 13.92
CA CYS A 575 -0.97 38.15 12.70
C CYS A 575 -0.51 39.18 11.66
N SER A 576 -1.25 40.28 11.50
CA SER A 576 -0.89 41.38 10.59
C SER A 576 0.45 42.03 10.98
N ILE A 577 0.64 42.32 12.27
CA ILE A 577 1.89 42.89 12.79
C ILE A 577 3.05 41.90 12.59
N ALA A 578 2.81 40.62 12.88
CA ALA A 578 3.82 39.57 12.75
C ALA A 578 4.32 39.40 11.31
N LEU A 579 3.40 39.31 10.35
CA LEU A 579 3.73 39.16 8.93
C LEU A 579 4.44 40.40 8.37
N ASN A 580 4.04 41.61 8.77
CA ASN A 580 4.70 42.84 8.33
C ASN A 580 6.16 42.90 8.82
N ARG A 581 6.42 42.53 10.08
CA ARG A 581 7.78 42.44 10.61
C ARG A 581 8.63 41.41 9.88
N TRP A 582 8.05 40.23 9.60
CA TRP A 582 8.73 39.19 8.85
C TRP A 582 9.14 39.63 7.43
N GLN A 583 8.27 40.39 6.75
CA GLN A 583 8.54 40.92 5.41
C GLN A 583 9.59 42.03 5.37
N GLN A 584 9.68 42.84 6.43
CA GLN A 584 10.68 43.91 6.55
C GLN A 584 12.09 43.32 6.75
N ASP A 585 12.21 42.33 7.64
CA ASP A 585 13.49 41.65 7.92
C ASP A 585 14.00 40.86 6.71
N GLY A 586 13.10 40.22 5.93
CA GLY A 586 13.50 39.51 4.71
C GLY A 586 14.02 40.44 3.59
N LYS A 587 13.65 41.73 3.61
CA LYS A 587 14.15 42.73 2.66
C LYS A 587 15.52 43.28 3.07
N SER A 588 15.84 43.34 4.36
CA SER A 588 17.16 43.76 4.82
C SER A 588 18.24 42.73 4.51
N ASP A 589 17.96 41.44 4.66
CA ASP A 589 18.94 40.37 4.40
C ASP A 589 19.33 40.28 2.90
N LEU A 590 18.39 40.56 1.98
CA LEU A 590 18.66 40.58 0.53
C LEU A 590 19.52 41.78 0.09
N LEU A 591 19.44 42.91 0.81
CA LEU A 591 20.23 44.11 0.53
C LEU A 591 21.67 44.00 1.07
N GLU A 592 21.93 43.14 2.05
CA GLU A 592 23.28 42.86 2.56
C GLU A 592 24.03 41.79 1.75
N THR A 593 23.34 40.91 1.00
CA THR A 593 23.99 39.90 0.14
C THR A 593 24.37 40.39 -1.26
N ASP A 594 23.82 41.53 -1.71
CA ASP A 594 24.09 42.14 -3.01
C ASP A 594 25.10 43.32 -2.96
N GLY A 595 25.72 43.57 -1.79
CA GLY A 595 26.80 44.55 -1.58
C GLY A 595 28.09 43.88 -1.13
#